data_AF-A0A3D6D792-F1
#
_entry.id   AF-A0A3D6D792-F1
#
_cell.length_a   1.000
_cell.length_b   1.000
_cell.length_c   1.000
_cell.angle_alpha   90.00
_cell.angle_beta   90.00
_cell.angle_gamma   90.00
#
_symmetry.space_group_name_H-M   'P 1'
#
loop_
_entity.id
_entity.type
_entity.pdbx_description
1 polymer ?
#
loop_
_entity_poly.entity_id
_entity_poly.type
_entity_poly.pdbx_seq_one_letter_code
_entity_poly.pdbx_strand_id
1 'polypeptide(L)' 'MKHLLLAFLVSTLSLHGQSPALEAVRQSDHSRLQSLIEAQRDLNAADANGMTALHQAALQDDLKGVRMLLEGKANP' A
#
# COMPACT_ATOMS: atom_id res chain seq x y z
N MET A 1 15.16 -1.69 27.83
CA MET A 1 14.58 -1.57 26.47
C MET A 1 13.05 -1.71 26.51
N LYS A 2 12.36 -0.96 27.39
CA LYS A 2 10.91 -1.09 27.64
C LYS A 2 10.04 -0.08 26.89
N HIS A 3 10.63 0.71 25.97
CA HIS A 3 9.92 1.80 25.28
C HIS A 3 9.53 1.48 23.83
N LEU A 4 9.98 0.34 23.26
CA LEU A 4 9.70 -0.02 21.87
C LEU A 4 8.50 -0.98 21.72
N LEU A 5 7.71 -1.16 22.78
CA LEU A 5 6.44 -1.91 22.73
C LEU A 5 5.20 -1.00 22.69
N LEU A 6 5.39 0.32 22.80
CA LEU A 6 4.28 1.29 22.84
C LEU A 6 3.96 1.91 21.47
N ALA A 7 4.85 1.80 20.47
CA ALA A 7 4.57 2.29 19.11
C ALA A 7 3.76 1.28 18.27
N PHE A 8 3.74 0.00 18.65
CA PHE A 8 3.03 -1.04 17.90
C PHE A 8 1.53 -1.14 18.26
N LEU A 9 1.09 -0.47 19.33
CA LEU A 9 -0.29 -0.56 19.80
C LEU A 9 -1.17 0.66 19.47
N VAL A 10 -0.65 1.65 18.72
CA VAL A 10 -1.44 2.79 18.19
C VAL A 10 -1.55 2.70 16.67
N SER A 11 -2.00 1.55 16.18
CA SER A 11 -2.55 1.45 14.81
C SER A 11 -3.92 0.81 14.80
N THR A 12 -4.54 0.67 15.98
CA THR A 12 -5.83 0.02 16.23
C THR A 12 -7.07 0.80 15.76
N LEU A 13 -6.92 1.69 14.77
CA LEU A 13 -8.06 2.26 14.03
C LEU A 13 -7.73 2.40 12.53
N SER A 14 -7.45 1.29 11.86
CA SER A 14 -7.83 1.17 10.45
C SER A 14 -9.08 0.29 10.39
N LEU A 15 -10.23 0.93 10.61
CA LEU A 15 -11.54 0.30 10.47
C LEU A 15 -11.68 -0.13 9.00
N HIS A 16 -11.57 -1.44 8.75
CA HIS A 16 -11.96 -2.12 7.52
C HIS A 16 -11.23 -1.70 6.23
N GLY A 17 -10.13 -2.39 5.90
CA GLY A 17 -9.87 -2.86 4.53
C GLY A 17 -9.61 -1.84 3.41
N GLN A 18 -9.50 -0.54 3.70
CA GLN A 18 -9.22 0.45 2.66
C GLN A 18 -7.71 0.65 2.53
N SER A 19 -7.08 -0.12 1.64
CA SER A 19 -5.77 0.21 1.09
C SER A 19 -6.00 1.00 -0.21
N PRO A 20 -5.86 2.35 -0.20
CA PRO A 20 -6.17 3.16 -1.37
C PRO A 20 -5.22 2.87 -2.54
N ALA A 21 -3.98 2.49 -2.21
CA ALA A 21 -3.00 2.07 -3.21
C ALA A 21 -3.41 0.73 -3.84
N LEU A 22 -3.86 -0.24 -3.04
CA LEU A 22 -4.37 -1.50 -3.57
C LEU A 22 -5.58 -1.26 -4.46
N GLU A 23 -6.52 -0.40 -4.06
CA GLU A 23 -7.70 -0.11 -4.87
C GLU A 23 -7.33 0.60 -6.20
N ALA A 24 -6.40 1.56 -6.15
CA ALA A 24 -5.90 2.21 -7.37
C ALA A 24 -5.27 1.19 -8.33
N VAL A 25 -4.49 0.23 -7.82
CA VAL A 25 -3.90 -0.83 -8.64
C VAL A 25 -4.97 -1.79 -9.17
N ARG A 26 -5.94 -2.22 -8.36
CA ARG A 26 -7.03 -3.11 -8.81
C ARG A 26 -7.79 -2.52 -10.01
N GLN A 27 -7.93 -1.20 -10.04
CA GLN A 27 -8.58 -0.45 -11.12
C GLN A 27 -7.62 -0.03 -12.25
N SER A 28 -6.32 -0.34 -12.15
CA SER A 28 -5.26 0.16 -13.03
C SER A 28 -5.23 1.70 -13.15
N ASP A 29 -5.66 2.39 -12.09
CA ASP A 29 -5.70 3.86 -12.00
C ASP A 29 -4.34 4.41 -11.55
N HIS A 30 -3.41 4.49 -12.50
CA HIS A 30 -2.07 5.04 -12.28
C HIS A 30 -2.08 6.50 -11.84
N SER A 31 -3.08 7.28 -12.25
CA SER A 31 -3.15 8.70 -11.87
C SER A 31 -3.43 8.83 -10.37
N ARG A 32 -4.39 8.04 -9.87
CA ARG A 32 -4.68 7.97 -8.44
C ARG A 32 -3.52 7.38 -7.66
N LEU A 33 -2.86 6.36 -8.18
CA LEU A 33 -1.66 5.80 -7.56
C LEU A 33 -0.55 6.84 -7.44
N GLN A 34 -0.33 7.64 -8.48
CA GLN A 34 0.64 8.74 -8.47
C GLN A 34 0.32 9.76 -7.38
N SER A 35 -0.94 10.21 -7.27
CA SER A 35 -1.35 11.16 -6.24
C SER A 35 -1.15 10.61 -4.82
N LEU A 36 -1.33 9.30 -4.61
CA LEU A 36 -1.08 8.66 -3.32
C LEU A 36 0.41 8.63 -2.96
N ILE A 37 1.28 8.39 -3.95
CA ILE A 37 2.74 8.43 -3.81
C ILE A 37 3.22 9.84 -3.49
N GLU A 38 2.74 10.85 -4.23
CA GLU A 38 3.08 12.26 -4.01
C GLU A 38 2.64 12.77 -2.64
N ALA A 39 1.51 12.26 -2.14
CA ALA A 39 1.03 12.52 -0.80
C ALA A 39 1.81 11.78 0.31
N GLN A 40 2.86 11.01 -0.03
CA GLN A 40 3.70 10.23 0.88
C GLN A 40 2.87 9.32 1.81
N ARG A 41 1.79 8.75 1.28
CA ARG A 41 0.93 7.81 2.01
C ARG A 41 1.65 6.47 2.17
N ASP A 42 1.31 5.74 3.24
CA ASP A 42 1.72 4.33 3.36
C ASP A 42 1.09 3.50 2.23
N LEU A 43 1.96 2.89 1.42
CA LEU A 43 1.58 2.04 0.27
C LEU A 43 1.51 0.55 0.64
N ASN A 44 1.92 0.18 1.86
CA ASN A 44 2.05 -1.21 2.31
C ASN A 44 0.78 -1.74 3.00
N ALA A 45 -0.26 -0.92 3.13
CA ALA A 45 -1.54 -1.34 3.68
C ALA A 45 -2.06 -2.56 2.90
N ALA A 46 -2.32 -3.64 3.63
CA ALA A 46 -2.81 -4.89 3.08
C ALA A 46 -4.32 -5.08 3.33
N ASP A 47 -4.98 -5.87 2.49
CA ASP A 47 -6.35 -6.31 2.74
C ASP A 47 -6.43 -7.43 3.80
N ALA A 48 -7.64 -7.96 4.02
CA ALA A 48 -7.87 -9.04 4.99
C ALA A 48 -7.11 -10.35 4.69
N ASN A 49 -6.63 -10.54 3.46
CA ASN A 49 -5.84 -11.69 3.04
C ASN A 49 -4.33 -11.42 3.08
N GLY A 50 -3.91 -10.22 3.49
CA GLY A 50 -2.51 -9.80 3.42
C GLY A 50 -2.08 -9.34 2.01
N MET A 51 -3.01 -9.15 1.08
CA MET A 51 -2.71 -8.67 -0.27
C MET A 51 -2.36 -7.17 -0.23
N THR A 52 -1.22 -6.79 -0.81
CA THR A 52 -0.78 -5.39 -0.91
C THR A 52 -0.96 -4.89 -2.34
N ALA A 53 -0.82 -3.59 -2.54
CA ALA A 53 -0.83 -2.99 -3.88
C ALA A 53 0.21 -3.63 -4.81
N LEU A 54 1.39 -3.96 -4.28
CA LEU A 54 2.47 -4.54 -5.08
C LEU A 54 2.19 -5.99 -5.48
N HIS A 55 1.64 -6.79 -4.57
CA HIS A 55 1.19 -8.15 -4.90
C HIS A 55 0.14 -8.12 -6.02
N GLN A 56 -0.83 -7.21 -5.96
CA GLN A 56 -1.86 -7.07 -6.98
C GLN A 56 -1.28 -6.62 -8.34
N ALA A 57 -0.34 -5.67 -8.34
CA ALA A 57 0.29 -5.19 -9.57
C ALA A 57 1.07 -6.31 -10.27
N ALA A 58 1.80 -7.13 -9.50
CA ALA A 58 2.48 -8.31 -10.01
C ALA A 58 1.49 -9.36 -10.56
N LEU A 59 0.38 -9.61 -9.88
CA LEU A 59 -0.66 -10.54 -10.35
C LEU A 59 -1.30 -10.12 -11.68
N GLN A 60 -1.36 -8.82 -11.96
CA GLN A 60 -1.95 -8.24 -13.17
C GLN A 60 -0.96 -8.04 -14.33
N ASP A 61 0.32 -8.40 -14.16
CA ASP A 61 1.41 -8.02 -15.07
C ASP A 61 1.51 -6.50 -15.32
N ASP A 62 1.07 -5.69 -14.34
CA ASP A 62 1.12 -4.24 -14.40
C ASP A 62 2.53 -3.71 -14.07
N LEU A 63 3.42 -3.80 -15.05
CA LEU A 63 4.80 -3.34 -14.91
C LEU A 63 4.91 -1.84 -14.56
N LYS A 64 3.92 -1.02 -14.94
CA LYS A 64 3.91 0.40 -14.61
C LYS A 64 3.55 0.60 -13.14
N GLY A 65 2.50 -0.06 -12.66
CA GLY A 65 2.12 -0.05 -11.25
C GLY A 65 3.22 -0.56 -10.34
N VAL A 66 3.90 -1.66 -10.71
CA VAL A 66 5.07 -2.18 -9.99
C VAL A 66 6.17 -1.13 -9.85
N ARG A 67 6.56 -0.47 -10.95
CA ARG A 67 7.59 0.58 -10.92
C ARG A 67 7.19 1.74 -10.01
N MET A 68 5.97 2.26 -10.17
CA MET A 68 5.47 3.38 -9.37
C MET A 68 5.48 3.05 -7.87
N LEU A 69 5.04 1.85 -7.48
CA LEU A 69 5.02 1.41 -6.08
C LEU A 69 6.43 1.29 -5.50
N LEU A 70 7.38 0.71 -6.24
CA LEU A 70 8.78 0.59 -5.79
C LEU A 70 9.48 1.96 -5.68
N GLU A 71 9.23 2.86 -6.62
CA GLU A 71 9.69 4.25 -6.57
C GLU A 71 9.11 4.97 -5.33
N GLY A 72 7.82 4.72 -5.04
CA GLY A 72 7.11 5.14 -3.83
C GLY A 72 7.51 4.40 -2.55
N LYS A 73 8.55 3.55 -2.57
CA LYS A 73 9.10 2.80 -1.42
C LYS A 73 8.13 1.78 -0.81
N ALA A 74 7.21 1.23 -1.60
CA ALA A 74 6.49 0.02 -1.21
C ALA A 74 7.47 -1.16 -1.04
N ASN A 75 7.18 -2.04 -0.08
CA ASN A 75 7.98 -3.22 0.19
C ASN A 75 7.72 -4.30 -0.86
N PRO A 76 8.77 -4.96 -1.38
CA PRO A 76 8.67 -6.11 -2.27
C PRO A 76 8.00 -7.32 -1.60
#